data_AF-A0A2G1XXL5-F1
#
_entry.id   AF-A0A2G1XXL5-F1
#
_cell.length_a   1.000
_cell.length_b   1.000
_cell.length_c   1.000
_cell.angle_alpha   90.00
_cell.angle_beta   90.00
_cell.angle_gamma   90.00
#
_symmetry.space_group_name_H-M   'P 1'
#
loop_
_entity.id
_entity.type
_entity.pdbx_description
1 polymer ?
#
loop_
_entity_poly.entity_id
_entity_poly.type
_entity_poly.pdbx_seq_one_letter_code
_entity_poly.pdbx_strand_id
1 'polypeptide(L)'
;MDYKDTLLLPTTSFAMRGNLINNEPKRYAQWDADKVYEKMKANRKDAPKFTLHDGPPYANGHIHIGHALNKVLKDIIVKHNYFNGKSVRFTPGWDCHGLPIEQQVEKKLGGKKKKELL
;
A
#
# COMPACT_ATOMS: atom_id res chain seq x y z
N MET A 1 -42.91 34.33 9.05
CA MET A 1 -42.60 32.89 9.07
C MET A 1 -41.68 32.64 7.89
N ASP A 2 -40.43 32.25 8.13
CA ASP A 2 -39.49 31.94 7.04
C ASP A 2 -39.76 30.52 6.55
N TYR A 3 -40.08 30.36 5.26
CA TYR A 3 -40.39 29.06 4.66
C TYR A 3 -39.18 28.13 4.65
N LYS A 4 -37.95 28.67 4.79
CA LYS A 4 -36.72 27.89 4.87
C LYS A 4 -36.73 26.89 6.03
N ASP A 5 -37.34 27.24 7.15
CA ASP A 5 -37.39 26.40 8.36
C ASP A 5 -38.43 25.26 8.25
N THR A 6 -39.29 25.31 7.22
CA THR A 6 -40.27 24.25 6.94
C THR A 6 -39.74 23.14 6.02
N LEU A 7 -38.53 23.32 5.48
CA LEU A 7 -37.91 22.40 4.52
C LEU A 7 -36.98 21.40 5.21
N LEU A 8 -37.14 20.11 4.90
CA LEU A 8 -36.24 19.04 5.34
C LEU A 8 -35.02 18.96 4.42
N LEU A 9 -34.09 19.89 4.58
CA LEU A 9 -32.86 19.91 3.78
C LEU A 9 -31.86 18.85 4.25
N PRO A 10 -31.10 18.24 3.33
CA PRO A 10 -30.02 17.32 3.70
C PRO A 10 -28.97 18.03 4.55
N THR A 11 -28.63 17.43 5.70
CA THR A 11 -27.55 17.88 6.56
C THR A 11 -26.49 16.79 6.68
N THR A 12 -25.22 17.17 6.62
CA THR A 12 -24.11 16.23 6.77
C THR A 12 -22.89 16.93 7.35
N SER A 13 -22.16 16.23 8.20
CA SER A 13 -20.82 16.62 8.64
C SER A 13 -19.73 16.27 7.61
N PHE A 14 -20.09 15.52 6.56
CA PHE A 14 -19.17 15.12 5.51
C PHE A 14 -18.75 16.33 4.67
N ALA A 15 -17.45 16.63 4.68
CA ALA A 15 -16.90 17.75 3.94
C ALA A 15 -17.09 17.54 2.42
N MET A 16 -17.58 18.57 1.73
CA MET A 16 -17.72 18.55 0.27
C MET A 16 -16.38 18.42 -0.45
N ARG A 17 -15.28 18.94 0.13
CA ARG A 17 -13.92 18.81 -0.40
C ARG A 17 -13.15 17.70 0.32
N GLY A 18 -12.50 16.82 -0.43
CA GLY A 18 -11.82 15.65 0.13
C GLY A 18 -10.56 15.94 0.95
N ASN A 19 -9.75 16.93 0.57
CA ASN A 19 -8.47 17.26 1.23
C ASN A 19 -7.57 16.04 1.50
N LEU A 20 -7.41 15.17 0.48
CA LEU A 20 -6.86 13.81 0.63
C LEU A 20 -5.42 13.78 1.14
N ILE A 21 -4.57 14.72 0.72
CA ILE A 21 -3.16 14.82 1.16
C ILE A 21 -3.06 14.84 2.70
N ASN A 22 -4.02 15.49 3.38
CA ASN A 22 -4.04 15.58 4.84
C ASN A 22 -4.86 14.45 5.51
N ASN A 23 -5.88 13.93 4.83
CA ASN A 23 -6.83 12.99 5.40
C ASN A 23 -6.40 11.52 5.23
N GLU A 24 -5.75 11.16 4.13
CA GLU A 24 -5.28 9.79 3.87
C GLU A 24 -4.21 9.32 4.87
N PRO A 25 -3.18 10.12 5.21
CA PRO A 25 -2.19 9.69 6.21
C PRO A 25 -2.82 9.38 7.58
N LYS A 26 -3.79 10.21 8.01
CA LYS A 26 -4.53 9.99 9.26
C LYS A 26 -5.33 8.68 9.22
N ARG A 27 -5.98 8.41 8.08
CA ARG A 27 -6.75 7.18 7.87
C ARG A 27 -5.85 5.95 7.89
N TYR A 28 -4.69 6.00 7.25
CA TYR A 28 -3.75 4.87 7.24
C TYR A 28 -3.16 4.61 8.63
N ALA A 29 -2.81 5.66 9.37
CA ALA A 29 -2.37 5.53 10.76
C ALA A 29 -3.45 4.89 11.65
N GLN A 30 -4.72 5.27 11.46
CA GLN A 30 -5.83 4.66 12.16
C GLN A 30 -5.97 3.17 11.80
N TRP A 31 -5.87 2.80 10.52
CA TRP A 31 -5.95 1.39 10.11
C TRP A 31 -4.85 0.52 10.71
N ASP A 32 -3.65 1.07 10.83
CA ASP A 32 -2.52 0.39 11.47
C ASP A 32 -2.75 0.22 12.98
N ALA A 33 -3.14 1.29 13.67
CA ALA A 33 -3.49 1.25 15.10
C ALA A 33 -4.62 0.26 15.39
N ASP A 34 -5.64 0.22 14.53
CA ASP A 34 -6.77 -0.69 14.63
C ASP A 34 -6.46 -2.12 14.17
N LYS A 35 -5.24 -2.39 13.66
CA LYS A 35 -4.81 -3.67 13.10
C LYS A 35 -5.80 -4.22 12.07
N VAL A 36 -6.29 -3.36 11.17
CA VAL A 36 -7.35 -3.69 10.21
C VAL A 36 -6.99 -4.91 9.36
N TYR A 37 -5.74 -5.04 8.93
CA TYR A 37 -5.29 -6.19 8.14
C TYR A 37 -5.41 -7.52 8.88
N GLU A 38 -5.07 -7.55 10.17
CA GLU A 38 -5.21 -8.76 10.99
C GLU A 38 -6.68 -9.11 11.23
N LYS A 39 -7.53 -8.09 11.46
CA LYS A 39 -8.99 -8.28 11.51
C LYS A 39 -9.54 -8.86 10.20
N MET A 40 -9.08 -8.36 9.06
CA MET A 40 -9.47 -8.91 7.75
C MET A 40 -9.10 -10.39 7.62
N LYS A 41 -7.89 -10.79 8.02
CA LYS A 41 -7.46 -12.19 8.00
C LYS A 41 -8.28 -13.06 8.95
N ALA A 42 -8.55 -12.58 10.16
CA ALA A 42 -9.36 -13.30 11.14
C ALA A 42 -10.79 -13.56 10.63
N ASN A 43 -11.41 -12.56 10.00
CA ASN A 43 -12.77 -12.64 9.45
C ASN A 43 -12.94 -13.66 8.32
N ARG A 44 -11.84 -14.14 7.72
CA ARG A 44 -11.85 -15.05 6.56
C ARG A 44 -11.03 -16.33 6.79
N LYS A 45 -10.70 -16.70 8.03
CA LYS A 45 -9.80 -17.82 8.35
C LYS A 45 -10.13 -19.13 7.61
N ASP A 46 -11.41 -19.47 7.52
CA ASP A 46 -11.88 -20.76 6.96
C ASP A 46 -12.47 -20.63 5.55
N ALA A 47 -12.32 -19.45 4.94
CA ALA A 47 -12.81 -19.19 3.59
C ALA A 47 -11.89 -19.76 2.50
N PRO A 48 -12.40 -19.98 1.27
CA PRO A 48 -11.57 -20.37 0.12
C PRO A 48 -10.37 -19.44 -0.05
N LYS A 49 -9.17 -20.00 -0.18
CA LYS A 49 -7.93 -19.22 -0.22
C LYS A 49 -7.71 -18.59 -1.59
N PHE A 50 -7.20 -17.36 -1.59
CA PHE A 50 -6.68 -16.67 -2.77
C PHE A 50 -5.33 -16.06 -2.42
N THR A 51 -4.27 -16.47 -3.10
CA THR A 51 -2.93 -15.93 -2.87
C THR A 51 -2.45 -15.24 -4.12
N LEU A 52 -2.08 -13.97 -4.00
CA LEU A 52 -1.43 -13.22 -5.07
C LEU A 52 0.06 -13.11 -4.73
N HIS A 53 0.90 -13.76 -5.53
CA HIS A 53 2.35 -13.70 -5.36
C HIS A 53 2.89 -12.39 -5.93
N ASP A 54 3.65 -11.66 -5.12
CA ASP A 54 4.22 -10.39 -5.50
C ASP A 54 5.60 -10.60 -6.13
N GLY A 55 5.78 -10.17 -7.38
CA GLY A 55 7.11 -10.05 -7.96
C GLY A 55 7.95 -9.06 -7.14
N PRO A 56 9.08 -9.49 -6.54
CA PRO A 56 9.85 -8.66 -5.63
C PRO A 56 10.49 -7.49 -6.38
N PRO A 57 10.16 -6.22 -6.07
CA PRO A 57 10.90 -5.08 -6.60
C PRO A 57 12.35 -5.11 -6.14
N TYR A 58 13.22 -4.57 -6.98
CA TYR A 58 14.64 -4.50 -6.72
C TYR A 58 14.97 -3.39 -5.70
N ALA A 59 15.75 -3.70 -4.68
CA ALA A 59 15.94 -2.84 -3.50
C ALA A 59 17.03 -1.76 -3.67
N ASN A 60 17.12 -1.09 -4.83
CA ASN A 60 18.25 -0.21 -5.15
C ASN A 60 17.90 1.24 -5.54
N GLY A 61 16.62 1.63 -5.54
CA GLY A 61 16.20 2.94 -6.05
C GLY A 61 14.84 3.43 -5.55
N HIS A 62 14.47 4.64 -5.99
CA HIS A 62 13.17 5.23 -5.67
C HIS A 62 12.03 4.58 -6.48
N ILE A 63 10.85 4.57 -5.87
CA ILE A 63 9.61 4.13 -6.51
C ILE A 63 9.24 5.12 -7.61
N HIS A 64 9.06 4.61 -8.83
CA HIS A 64 8.51 5.35 -9.96
C HIS A 64 7.05 4.96 -10.26
N ILE A 65 6.38 5.66 -11.19
CA ILE A 65 4.95 5.45 -11.48
C ILE A 65 4.60 4.01 -11.87
N GLY A 66 5.48 3.29 -12.59
CA GLY A 66 5.28 1.87 -12.89
C GLY A 66 5.15 0.97 -11.64
N HIS A 67 5.87 1.27 -10.56
CA HIS A 67 5.70 0.56 -9.29
C HIS A 67 4.35 0.87 -8.65
N ALA A 68 3.93 2.14 -8.67
CA ALA A 68 2.63 2.56 -8.15
C ALA A 68 1.49 1.86 -8.90
N LEU A 69 1.53 1.87 -10.24
CA LEU A 69 0.57 1.17 -11.09
C LEU A 69 0.49 -0.32 -10.74
N ASN A 70 1.64 -1.00 -10.66
CA ASN A 70 1.69 -2.42 -10.34
C ASN A 70 1.07 -2.75 -8.98
N LYS A 71 1.40 -1.97 -7.94
CA LYS A 71 0.90 -2.21 -6.58
C LYS A 71 -0.58 -1.87 -6.44
N VAL A 72 -1.06 -0.81 -7.09
CA VAL A 72 -2.49 -0.45 -7.10
C VAL A 72 -3.32 -1.53 -7.78
N LEU A 73 -2.89 -2.05 -8.94
CA LEU A 73 -3.61 -3.13 -9.62
C LEU A 73 -3.67 -4.41 -8.77
N LYS A 74 -2.56 -4.79 -8.14
CA LYS A 74 -2.52 -5.95 -7.23
C LYS A 74 -3.46 -5.75 -6.03
N ASP A 75 -3.47 -4.57 -5.43
CA ASP A 75 -4.35 -4.24 -4.31
C ASP A 75 -5.84 -4.29 -4.70
N ILE A 76 -6.22 -3.79 -5.89
CA ILE A 76 -7.58 -3.91 -6.42
C ILE A 76 -8.01 -5.39 -6.51
N ILE A 77 -7.17 -6.25 -7.08
CA ILE A 77 -7.46 -7.68 -7.24
C ILE A 77 -7.57 -8.37 -5.87
N VAL A 78 -6.68 -8.05 -4.93
CA VAL A 78 -6.72 -8.58 -3.56
C VAL A 78 -8.01 -8.16 -2.86
N LYS A 79 -8.37 -6.88 -2.90
CA LYS A 79 -9.61 -6.36 -2.29
C LYS A 79 -10.85 -6.98 -2.92
N HIS A 80 -10.89 -7.08 -4.25
CA HIS A 80 -11.99 -7.72 -4.97
C HIS A 80 -12.23 -9.17 -4.49
N ASN A 81 -11.17 -9.98 -4.39
CA ASN A 81 -11.29 -11.36 -3.91
C ASN A 81 -11.69 -11.43 -2.42
N TYR A 82 -11.20 -10.51 -1.59
CA TYR A 82 -11.58 -10.44 -0.17
C TYR A 82 -13.07 -10.11 0.02
N PHE A 83 -13.57 -9.11 -0.72
CA PHE A 83 -14.98 -8.73 -0.68
C PHE A 83 -15.88 -9.79 -1.30
N ASN A 84 -15.38 -10.58 -2.25
CA ASN A 84 -16.04 -11.80 -2.77
C ASN A 84 -15.91 -13.02 -1.84
N GLY A 85 -15.57 -12.82 -0.57
CA GLY A 85 -15.65 -13.85 0.46
C GLY A 85 -14.43 -14.77 0.56
N LYS A 86 -13.34 -14.52 -0.16
CA LYS A 86 -12.12 -15.36 -0.09
C LYS A 86 -11.19 -14.93 1.04
N SER A 87 -10.41 -15.90 1.54
CA SER A 87 -9.26 -15.66 2.41
C SER A 87 -8.08 -15.21 1.56
N VAL A 88 -7.78 -13.91 1.55
CA VAL A 88 -6.71 -13.35 0.72
C VAL A 88 -5.37 -13.32 1.43
N ARG A 89 -4.30 -13.65 0.71
CA ARG A 89 -2.92 -13.48 1.16
C ARG A 89 -2.11 -12.73 0.10
N PHE A 90 -1.50 -11.62 0.51
CA PHE A 90 -0.61 -10.81 -0.30
C PHE A 90 0.63 -10.51 0.54
N THR A 91 1.77 -11.04 0.11
CA THR A 91 3.05 -10.86 0.80
C THR A 91 3.97 -10.09 -0.15
N PRO A 92 4.30 -8.82 0.14
CA PRO A 92 5.29 -8.10 -0.64
C PRO A 92 6.69 -8.69 -0.43
N GLY A 93 7.48 -8.72 -1.50
CA GLY A 93 8.88 -9.17 -1.47
C GLY A 93 9.86 -8.04 -1.79
N TRP A 94 11.16 -8.34 -1.68
CA TRP A 94 12.25 -7.48 -2.14
C TRP A 94 13.35 -8.34 -2.74
N ASP A 95 13.91 -7.90 -3.87
CA ASP A 95 15.08 -8.52 -4.45
C ASP A 95 16.32 -7.71 -4.06
N CYS A 96 17.18 -8.37 -3.28
CA CYS A 96 18.30 -7.75 -2.57
C CYS A 96 19.67 -8.26 -3.04
N HIS A 97 19.73 -9.07 -4.11
CA HIS A 97 20.98 -9.60 -4.64
C HIS A 97 21.25 -9.16 -6.07
N GLY A 98 22.47 -9.37 -6.54
CA GLY A 98 22.85 -9.21 -7.94
C GLY A 98 23.66 -7.95 -8.24
N LEU A 99 24.24 -7.96 -9.44
CA LEU A 99 25.16 -6.94 -9.93
C LEU A 99 24.61 -5.50 -9.83
N PRO A 100 23.31 -5.22 -10.05
CA PRO A 100 22.82 -3.85 -9.93
C PRO A 100 22.89 -3.27 -8.51
N ILE A 101 22.85 -4.09 -7.44
CA ILE A 101 23.11 -3.61 -6.07
C ILE A 101 24.61 -3.37 -5.86
N GLU A 102 25.44 -4.32 -6.29
CA GLU A 102 26.90 -4.21 -6.18
C GLU A 102 27.41 -2.93 -6.86
N GLN A 103 26.95 -2.65 -8.08
CA GLN A 103 27.29 -1.42 -8.80
C GLN A 103 26.83 -0.15 -8.08
N GLN A 104 25.65 -0.15 -7.45
CA GLN A 104 25.17 1.00 -6.69
C GLN A 104 25.99 1.23 -5.42
N VAL A 105 26.43 0.16 -4.75
CA VAL A 105 27.35 0.24 -3.61
C VAL A 105 28.71 0.76 -4.06
N GLU A 106 29.27 0.26 -5.16
CA GLU A 106 30.55 0.73 -5.71
C GLU A 106 30.50 2.22 -6.11
N LYS A 107 29.39 2.67 -6.72
CA LYS A 107 29.17 4.10 -7.04
C LYS A 107 29.11 4.96 -5.77
N LYS A 108 28.44 4.50 -4.71
CA LYS A 108 28.34 5.23 -3.43
C LYS A 108 29.65 5.26 -2.65
N LEU A 109 30.44 4.18 -2.69
CA LEU A 109 31.74 4.08 -2.01
C LEU A 109 32.87 4.77 -2.79
N GLY A 110 32.60 5.23 -4.02
CA GLY A 110 33.49 6.08 -4.78
C GLY A 110 34.78 5.39 -5.23
N GLY A 111 34.71 4.18 -5.80
CA GLY A 111 35.75 3.51 -6.61
C GLY A 111 37.15 3.26 -5.99
N LYS A 112 37.56 3.95 -4.92
CA LYS A 112 38.92 3.98 -4.38
C LYS A 112 39.16 2.98 -3.26
N LYS A 113 38.13 2.45 -2.60
CA LYS A 113 38.28 1.54 -1.45
C LYS A 113 38.50 0.06 -1.79
N LYS A 114 38.40 -0.34 -3.06
CA LYS A 114 38.63 -1.75 -3.46
C LYS A 114 40.12 -2.14 -3.52
N LYS A 115 41.04 -1.17 -3.55
CA LYS A 115 42.49 -1.42 -3.55
C LYS A 115 43.13 -1.61 -2.16
N GLU A 116 42.38 -1.40 -1.07
CA GLU A 116 42.90 -1.51 0.31
C GLU A 116 42.27 -2.67 1.10
N LEU A 117 41.32 -3.42 0.53
CA LEU A 117 40.56 -4.49 1.21
C LEU A 117 40.64 -5.86 0.51
N LEU A 118 41.56 -6.00 -0.45
CA LEU A 118 42.02 -7.26 -1.06
C LEU A 118 43.54 -7.30 -0.96
#